data_AF-A0A0E0EKV1-F1
#
_entry.id   AF-A0A0E0EKV1-F1
#
_cell.length_a   1.000
_cell.length_b   1.000
_cell.length_c   1.000
_cell.angle_alpha   90.00
_cell.angle_beta   90.00
_cell.angle_gamma   90.00
#
_symmetry.space_group_name_H-M   'P 1'
#
loop_
_entity.id
_entity.type
_entity.pdbx_description
1 polymer ?
#
loop_
_entity_poly.entity_id
_entity_poly.type
_entity_poly.pdbx_seq_one_letter_code
_entity_poly.pdbx_strand_id
1 'polypeptide(L)'
;MDSSASASASPTAAAAADADRYTYSPRLRWQPEVEEYFAAAYGRDRFARISEALATDSVVELMNGGEQAHEGNSVVHKCPYSGLDNVLFVQGSGPHALHYNSQPDQSIKEVIVSRKCAESVLRGAQVYIPGVLACSSHVEKGDKVAVSVAIEQPAEDGGWTVDAHHEERKGLYIGQGITAMSRSGIFRVPHGVAVEMTERVYKLPSFNDVLEGEIFLQNLPSVVAARVLDPQPGERILDMCAAPGGKTTAIAILMKDQGEIIALDRSHNKKFDNFVLLDNKKTDDKRYVSKADLRKNLRRMRNGPGRNNCSGGRVENSKGFLPNSFDRVLLDAPCSALGLRPRLFAGEETLESLRNHATYQRRMFDQAVKLVHPGGVIVYSTCTINPGENEALVRYALDKYKFLSLGSQHPKVGGPGIVGSFELSTKKYTEEWLTKHESQLVQRFDPSSTLDTIASHV
;
A
#
# COMPACT_ATOMS: atom_id res chain seq x y z
N MET A 1 -25.59 33.77 62.84
CA MET A 1 -25.40 32.47 62.16
C MET A 1 -25.95 32.64 60.76
N ASP A 2 -25.07 32.83 59.78
CA ASP A 2 -25.13 32.21 58.45
C ASP A 2 -24.05 32.84 57.57
N SER A 3 -23.08 32.01 57.21
CA SER A 3 -22.03 32.29 56.23
C SER A 3 -22.21 31.29 55.09
N SER A 4 -22.53 31.78 53.90
CA SER A 4 -22.66 31.00 52.67
C SER A 4 -21.28 30.61 52.15
N ALA A 5 -21.02 29.30 52.07
CA ALA A 5 -19.84 28.74 51.42
C ALA A 5 -20.18 28.39 49.96
N SER A 6 -19.44 28.97 49.01
CA SER A 6 -19.45 28.55 47.61
C SER A 6 -18.72 27.22 47.46
N ALA A 7 -19.43 26.19 47.00
CA ALA A 7 -18.82 24.90 46.69
C ALA A 7 -17.97 25.01 45.41
N SER A 8 -16.65 24.91 45.55
CA SER A 8 -15.72 24.69 44.45
C SER A 8 -15.93 23.29 43.89
N ALA A 9 -16.23 23.18 42.59
CA ALA A 9 -16.24 21.92 41.87
C ALA A 9 -14.83 21.29 41.90
N SER A 10 -14.76 19.98 42.15
CA SER A 10 -13.52 19.22 42.29
C SER A 10 -12.81 19.01 40.93
N PRO A 11 -11.46 19.04 40.87
CA PRO A 11 -10.70 18.99 39.61
C PRO A 11 -10.61 17.60 38.94
N THR A 12 -11.27 16.57 39.49
CA THR A 12 -10.98 15.17 39.15
C THR A 12 -11.76 14.61 37.96
N ALA A 13 -12.91 15.19 37.60
CA ALA A 13 -13.73 14.70 36.48
C ALA A 13 -13.27 15.22 35.10
N ALA A 14 -12.77 16.46 35.02
CA ALA A 14 -12.29 17.05 33.77
C ALA A 14 -10.94 16.45 33.32
N ALA A 15 -10.04 16.14 34.26
CA ALA A 15 -8.75 15.51 33.97
C ALA A 15 -8.88 14.06 33.46
N ALA A 16 -9.91 13.32 33.90
CA ALA A 16 -10.18 11.97 33.42
C ALA A 16 -10.79 11.95 31.99
N ALA A 17 -11.52 13.01 31.60
CA ALA A 17 -12.10 13.13 30.27
C ALA A 17 -11.06 13.43 29.17
N ASP A 18 -9.94 14.09 29.52
CA ASP A 18 -8.89 14.45 28.55
C ASP A 18 -7.86 13.32 28.32
N ALA A 19 -7.68 12.40 29.28
CA ALA A 19 -6.78 11.24 29.14
C ALA A 19 -7.21 10.27 28.03
N ASP A 20 -8.52 10.19 27.77
CA ASP A 20 -9.13 9.31 26.78
C ASP A 20 -9.14 9.91 25.36
N ARG A 21 -8.87 11.22 25.25
CA ARG A 21 -8.95 11.98 24.00
C ARG A 21 -7.85 11.58 23.02
N TYR A 22 -6.62 11.47 23.50
CA TYR A 22 -5.43 11.26 22.66
C TYR A 22 -5.03 9.79 22.59
N THR A 23 -5.90 8.98 21.98
CA THR A 23 -5.72 7.53 21.89
C THR A 23 -5.55 7.08 20.44
N TYR A 24 -4.89 5.93 20.26
CA TYR A 24 -4.84 5.20 19.00
C TYR A 24 -5.54 3.85 19.17
N SER A 25 -6.72 3.71 18.59
CA SER A 25 -7.52 2.48 18.58
C SER A 25 -8.43 2.48 17.35
N PRO A 26 -7.87 2.46 16.13
CA PRO A 26 -8.67 2.41 14.92
C PRO A 26 -9.50 1.12 14.90
N ARG A 27 -10.77 1.24 14.50
CA ARG A 27 -11.68 0.10 14.31
C ARG A 27 -12.29 0.15 12.93
N LEU A 28 -12.07 -0.91 12.16
CA LEU A 28 -12.71 -1.09 10.86
C LEU A 28 -14.18 -1.46 11.06
N ARG A 29 -15.08 -0.66 10.50
CA ARG A 29 -16.52 -0.92 10.48
C ARG A 29 -16.95 -1.31 9.08
N TRP A 30 -17.09 -2.60 8.84
CA TRP A 30 -17.49 -3.13 7.54
C TRP A 30 -19.00 -2.94 7.31
N GLN A 31 -19.41 -2.85 6.03
CA GLN A 31 -20.84 -2.96 5.71
C GLN A 31 -21.34 -4.37 6.07
N PRO A 32 -22.55 -4.52 6.63
CA PRO A 32 -23.04 -5.82 7.12
C PRO A 32 -22.99 -6.95 6.09
N GLU A 33 -23.34 -6.68 4.83
CA GLU A 33 -23.28 -7.68 3.76
C GLU A 33 -21.85 -8.10 3.40
N VAL A 34 -20.91 -7.16 3.48
CA VAL A 34 -19.48 -7.41 3.21
C VAL A 34 -18.84 -8.17 4.37
N GLU A 35 -19.20 -7.81 5.59
CA GLU A 35 -18.78 -8.56 6.80
C GLU A 35 -19.28 -10.01 6.75
N GLU A 36 -20.54 -10.24 6.38
CA GLU A 36 -21.07 -11.60 6.28
C GLU A 36 -20.38 -12.40 5.18
N TYR A 37 -20.09 -11.78 4.03
CA TYR A 37 -19.34 -12.40 2.95
C TYR A 37 -17.93 -12.82 3.38
N PHE A 38 -17.20 -11.95 4.07
CA PHE A 38 -15.88 -12.32 4.59
C PHE A 38 -15.96 -13.30 5.76
N ALA A 39 -16.95 -13.19 6.63
CA ALA A 39 -17.18 -14.15 7.70
C ALA A 39 -17.46 -15.56 7.15
N ALA A 40 -18.20 -15.66 6.03
CA ALA A 40 -18.42 -16.93 5.34
C ALA A 40 -17.12 -17.48 4.73
N ALA A 41 -16.25 -16.62 4.20
CA ALA A 41 -14.98 -17.03 3.60
C ALA A 41 -13.91 -17.46 4.60
N TYR A 42 -13.76 -16.71 5.69
CA TYR A 42 -12.68 -16.89 6.66
C TYR A 42 -13.10 -17.62 7.93
N GLY A 43 -14.40 -17.63 8.23
CA GLY A 43 -14.95 -17.85 9.58
C GLY A 43 -14.96 -16.54 10.39
N ARG A 44 -16.03 -16.34 11.18
CA ARG A 44 -16.24 -15.11 11.97
C ARG A 44 -15.04 -14.73 12.84
N ASP A 45 -14.51 -15.68 13.62
CA ASP A 45 -13.41 -15.42 14.55
C ASP A 45 -12.11 -15.04 13.83
N ARG A 46 -11.82 -15.71 12.70
CA ARG A 46 -10.62 -15.40 11.92
C ARG A 46 -10.76 -14.07 11.21
N PHE A 47 -11.94 -13.76 10.66
CA PHE A 47 -12.20 -12.47 10.02
C PHE A 47 -12.12 -11.29 11.01
N ALA A 48 -12.57 -11.49 12.26
CA ALA A 48 -12.42 -10.49 13.32
C ALA A 48 -10.94 -10.18 13.58
N ARG A 49 -10.09 -11.21 13.70
CA ARG A 49 -8.63 -11.03 13.84
C ARG A 49 -7.98 -10.37 12.62
N ILE A 50 -8.42 -10.73 11.40
CA ILE A 50 -7.96 -10.07 10.17
C ILE A 50 -8.31 -8.59 10.21
N SER A 51 -9.55 -8.25 10.58
CA SER A 51 -10.02 -6.86 10.66
C SER A 51 -9.23 -6.04 11.68
N GLU A 52 -8.91 -6.62 12.83
CA GLU A 52 -8.04 -5.99 13.83
C GLU A 52 -6.61 -5.81 13.31
N ALA A 53 -6.03 -6.85 12.71
CA ALA A 53 -4.68 -6.79 12.15
C ALA A 53 -4.57 -5.81 10.97
N LEU A 54 -5.63 -5.62 10.19
CA LEU A 54 -5.64 -4.64 9.11
C LEU A 54 -5.51 -3.21 9.64
N ALA A 55 -6.05 -2.92 10.83
CA ALA A 55 -6.00 -1.61 11.46
C ALA A 55 -4.66 -1.27 12.12
N THR A 56 -3.83 -2.29 12.34
CA THR A 56 -2.50 -2.16 12.92
C THR A 56 -1.43 -2.24 11.83
N ASP A 57 -0.33 -1.51 12.02
CA ASP A 57 0.81 -1.64 11.13
C ASP A 57 1.58 -2.93 11.44
N SER A 58 2.19 -3.51 10.41
CA SER A 58 3.09 -4.64 10.56
C SER A 58 4.47 -4.17 10.95
N VAL A 59 5.13 -4.92 11.81
CA VAL A 59 6.40 -4.57 12.46
C VAL A 59 7.61 -4.77 11.53
N VAL A 60 7.43 -4.84 10.21
CA VAL A 60 8.43 -5.42 9.30
C VAL A 60 8.41 -4.74 7.90
N GLU A 61 9.37 -3.87 7.59
CA GLU A 61 9.57 -3.26 6.26
C GLU A 61 10.66 -3.96 5.45
N LEU A 62 10.52 -4.10 4.12
CA LEU A 62 11.56 -4.73 3.29
C LEU A 62 12.32 -3.81 2.36
N MET A 63 13.61 -4.06 2.25
CA MET A 63 14.51 -3.45 1.29
C MET A 63 15.12 -4.49 0.36
N ASN A 64 15.17 -4.16 -0.93
CA ASN A 64 15.93 -4.89 -1.94
C ASN A 64 17.24 -4.11 -2.18
N GLY A 65 18.41 -4.64 -1.81
CA GLY A 65 19.70 -3.93 -1.93
C GLY A 65 20.92 -4.81 -1.61
N GLY A 66 22.03 -4.56 -2.32
CA GLY A 66 23.24 -5.39 -2.37
C GLY A 66 24.08 -5.49 -1.09
N GLU A 67 25.00 -6.45 -1.08
CA GLU A 67 25.78 -6.89 0.09
C GLU A 67 26.62 -5.79 0.75
N GLN A 68 26.38 -5.55 2.05
CA GLN A 68 27.40 -5.47 3.11
C GLN A 68 26.74 -5.42 4.50
N ALA A 69 27.29 -6.17 5.46
CA ALA A 69 26.76 -6.30 6.82
C ALA A 69 27.72 -5.66 7.85
N HIS A 70 27.15 -5.02 8.87
CA HIS A 70 27.80 -4.75 10.15
C HIS A 70 26.96 -5.35 11.27
N GLU A 71 27.58 -6.19 12.11
CA GLU A 71 26.97 -6.85 13.27
C GLU A 71 26.86 -5.90 14.47
N GLY A 72 25.65 -5.79 15.03
CA GLY A 72 25.39 -5.18 16.32
C GLY A 72 23.90 -4.90 16.51
N ASN A 73 23.22 -5.67 17.38
CA ASN A 73 21.86 -5.47 17.91
C ASN A 73 20.90 -4.73 16.94
N SER A 74 20.82 -5.19 15.69
CA SER A 74 20.43 -4.35 14.57
C SER A 74 18.93 -4.38 14.35
N VAL A 75 18.32 -3.19 14.21
CA VAL A 75 16.94 -2.96 13.74
C VAL A 75 16.69 -3.57 12.34
N VAL A 76 17.76 -3.96 11.65
CA VAL A 76 17.72 -4.55 10.31
C VAL A 76 18.20 -6.01 10.37
N HIS A 77 17.47 -6.92 9.74
CA HIS A 77 17.73 -8.35 9.68
C HIS A 77 17.70 -8.84 8.23
N LYS A 78 18.47 -9.87 7.88
CA LYS A 78 18.32 -10.54 6.59
C LYS A 78 17.05 -11.38 6.56
N CYS A 79 16.45 -11.52 5.38
CA CYS A 79 15.31 -12.41 5.18
C CYS A 79 15.68 -13.87 5.48
N PRO A 80 14.92 -14.57 6.35
CA PRO A 80 15.22 -15.96 6.70
C PRO A 80 14.75 -16.96 5.64
N TYR A 81 14.02 -16.52 4.62
CA TYR A 81 13.50 -17.40 3.57
C TYR A 81 14.53 -17.60 2.47
N SER A 82 14.84 -18.88 2.19
CA SER A 82 15.72 -19.26 1.08
C SER A 82 15.21 -18.70 -0.24
N GLY A 83 16.12 -18.15 -1.05
CA GLY A 83 15.80 -17.50 -2.32
C GLY A 83 15.42 -16.03 -2.20
N LEU A 84 15.46 -15.45 -1.00
CA LEU A 84 15.24 -14.02 -0.74
C LEU A 84 16.47 -13.35 -0.10
N ASP A 85 17.68 -13.78 -0.47
CA ASP A 85 18.94 -13.39 0.21
C ASP A 85 19.25 -11.87 0.15
N ASN A 86 18.77 -11.21 -0.91
CA ASN A 86 18.90 -9.77 -1.16
C ASN A 86 17.75 -8.94 -0.56
N VAL A 87 16.96 -9.55 0.33
CA VAL A 87 15.86 -8.92 1.04
C VAL A 87 16.25 -8.67 2.49
N LEU A 88 16.19 -7.42 2.91
CA LEU A 88 16.38 -7.01 4.30
C LEU A 88 15.04 -6.69 4.93
N PHE A 89 14.88 -7.01 6.20
CA PHE A 89 13.76 -6.67 7.03
C PHE A 89 14.15 -5.62 8.05
N VAL A 90 13.29 -4.63 8.26
CA VAL A 90 13.46 -3.58 9.24
C VAL A 90 12.39 -3.78 10.30
N GLN A 91 12.81 -4.07 11.53
CA GLN A 91 11.92 -4.32 12.64
C GLN A 91 11.45 -3.00 13.26
N GLY A 92 10.15 -2.74 13.20
CA GLY A 92 9.51 -1.64 13.92
C GLY A 92 9.18 -1.97 15.37
N SER A 93 8.42 -1.10 16.02
CA SER A 93 7.71 -1.45 17.27
C SER A 93 6.46 -0.59 17.43
N GLY A 94 5.43 -1.13 18.07
CA GLY A 94 4.19 -0.42 18.37
C GLY A 94 2.99 -1.37 18.44
N PRO A 95 1.78 -0.87 18.73
CA PRO A 95 1.49 0.53 19.04
C PRO A 95 1.99 0.94 20.43
N HIS A 96 2.63 2.10 20.53
CA HIS A 96 3.09 2.71 21.79
C HIS A 96 2.05 3.66 22.35
N ALA A 97 1.81 3.61 23.67
CA ALA A 97 1.06 4.64 24.35
C ALA A 97 1.87 5.95 24.38
N LEU A 98 1.25 7.05 23.99
CA LEU A 98 1.91 8.35 23.92
C LEU A 98 1.33 9.33 24.95
N HIS A 99 2.21 10.17 25.48
CA HIS A 99 1.83 11.24 26.41
C HIS A 99 1.86 12.59 25.69
N TYR A 100 0.66 13.08 25.37
CA TYR A 100 0.46 14.32 24.64
C TYR A 100 0.49 15.56 25.55
N ASN A 101 0.13 15.41 26.83
CA ASN A 101 -0.01 16.52 27.76
C ASN A 101 1.29 16.78 28.54
N SER A 102 1.63 18.06 28.68
CA SER A 102 2.65 18.54 29.63
C SER A 102 2.04 19.30 30.81
N GLN A 103 0.80 19.81 30.67
CA GLN A 103 0.05 20.51 31.71
C GLN A 103 -1.44 20.10 31.70
N PRO A 104 -2.13 20.01 32.85
CA PRO A 104 -3.49 19.46 32.95
C PRO A 104 -4.60 20.31 32.29
N ASP A 105 -4.38 21.62 32.09
CA ASP A 105 -5.43 22.57 31.68
C ASP A 105 -5.23 23.19 30.28
N GLN A 106 -4.24 22.73 29.52
CA GLN A 106 -3.96 23.27 28.19
C GLN A 106 -4.05 22.19 27.12
N SER A 107 -5.02 22.33 26.21
CA SER A 107 -5.11 21.47 25.03
C SER A 107 -3.88 21.70 24.14
N ILE A 108 -3.26 20.60 23.72
CA ILE A 108 -2.17 20.65 22.76
C ILE A 108 -2.69 21.16 21.41
N LYS A 109 -1.88 21.95 20.71
CA LYS A 109 -2.16 22.33 19.32
C LYS A 109 -2.22 21.06 18.45
N GLU A 110 -3.10 21.04 17.46
CA GLU A 110 -3.37 19.85 16.64
C GLU A 110 -3.07 20.15 15.17
N VAL A 111 -2.57 19.14 14.46
CA VAL A 111 -2.48 19.09 13.00
C VAL A 111 -3.27 17.87 12.52
N ILE A 112 -4.28 18.12 11.70
CA ILE A 112 -5.16 17.10 11.13
C ILE A 112 -4.66 16.78 9.72
N VAL A 113 -4.35 15.52 9.49
CA VAL A 113 -3.80 15.04 8.22
C VAL A 113 -4.78 14.14 7.47
N SER A 114 -4.62 14.04 6.15
CA SER A 114 -5.38 13.10 5.33
C SER A 114 -5.09 11.66 5.70
N ARG A 115 -5.99 10.75 5.33
CA ARG A 115 -5.83 9.32 5.56
C ARG A 115 -4.50 8.78 4.99
N LYS A 116 -4.17 9.14 3.75
CA LYS A 116 -2.93 8.70 3.08
C LYS A 116 -1.67 9.21 3.78
N CYS A 117 -1.71 10.46 4.26
CA CYS A 117 -0.61 11.03 5.04
C CYS A 117 -0.45 10.27 6.36
N ALA A 118 -1.55 9.99 7.06
CA ALA A 118 -1.52 9.24 8.31
C ALA A 118 -0.94 7.83 8.13
N GLU A 119 -1.42 7.08 7.13
CA GLU A 119 -0.90 5.76 6.79
C GLU A 119 0.62 5.81 6.48
N SER A 120 1.11 6.90 5.87
CA SER A 120 2.55 7.09 5.62
C SER A 120 3.34 7.42 6.89
N VAL A 121 2.77 8.23 7.79
CA VAL A 121 3.38 8.59 9.08
C VAL A 121 3.50 7.37 10.00
N LEU A 122 2.50 6.49 9.98
CA LEU A 122 2.54 5.22 10.72
C LEU A 122 3.70 4.32 10.24
N ARG A 123 4.02 4.38 8.93
CA ARG A 123 5.22 3.78 8.30
C ARG A 123 6.48 4.64 8.38
N GLY A 124 6.56 5.50 9.39
CA GLY A 124 7.78 6.25 9.69
C GLY A 124 8.04 7.52 8.89
N ALA A 125 7.10 8.00 8.07
CA ALA A 125 7.23 9.27 7.35
C ALA A 125 7.08 10.51 8.27
N GLN A 126 7.56 11.65 7.78
CA GLN A 126 7.21 12.97 8.33
C GLN A 126 5.86 13.43 7.80
N VAL A 127 5.27 14.45 8.42
CA VAL A 127 4.07 15.10 7.86
C VAL A 127 4.51 16.14 6.85
N TYR A 128 4.21 15.91 5.58
CA TYR A 128 4.46 16.87 4.50
C TYR A 128 3.23 17.72 4.23
N ILE A 129 3.44 18.94 3.74
CA ILE A 129 2.39 19.93 3.48
C ILE A 129 1.19 19.39 2.69
N PRO A 130 1.36 18.64 1.57
CA PRO A 130 0.21 18.13 0.81
C PRO A 130 -0.71 17.18 1.60
N GLY A 131 -0.21 16.64 2.73
CA GLY A 131 -0.98 15.77 3.62
C GLY A 131 -1.75 16.49 4.71
N VAL A 132 -1.48 17.79 4.96
CA VAL A 132 -2.15 18.56 6.01
C VAL A 132 -3.48 19.11 5.51
N LEU A 133 -4.56 18.81 6.23
CA LEU A 133 -5.91 19.26 5.89
C LEU A 133 -6.36 20.43 6.78
N ALA A 134 -6.02 20.39 8.07
CA ALA A 134 -6.31 21.45 9.01
C ALA A 134 -5.26 21.48 10.14
N CYS A 135 -5.23 22.57 10.90
CA CYS A 135 -4.47 22.65 12.16
C CYS A 135 -5.16 23.62 13.13
N SER A 136 -4.68 23.72 14.37
CA SER A 136 -5.15 24.74 15.32
C SER A 136 -4.89 26.16 14.85
N SER A 137 -5.67 27.13 15.36
CA SER A 137 -5.36 28.55 15.19
C SER A 137 -4.03 28.88 15.89
N HIS A 138 -3.26 29.82 15.32
CA HIS A 138 -1.99 30.29 15.88
C HIS A 138 -0.89 29.21 16.04
N VAL A 139 -0.88 28.20 15.18
CA VAL A 139 0.29 27.32 15.02
C VAL A 139 1.44 28.14 14.42
N GLU A 140 2.55 28.19 15.14
CA GLU A 140 3.80 28.84 14.80
C GLU A 140 4.92 27.80 14.70
N LYS A 141 5.97 28.11 13.92
CA LYS A 141 7.14 27.23 13.79
C LYS A 141 7.74 26.94 15.17
N GLY A 142 8.00 25.67 15.45
CA GLY A 142 8.57 25.21 16.71
C GLY A 142 7.53 24.78 17.74
N ASP A 143 6.24 24.98 17.46
CA ASP A 143 5.17 24.47 18.32
C ASP A 143 5.17 22.95 18.36
N LYS A 144 4.99 22.40 19.57
CA LYS A 144 4.66 21.00 19.76
C LYS A 144 3.19 20.76 19.44
N VAL A 145 2.91 19.81 18.56
CA VAL A 145 1.56 19.49 18.08
C VAL A 145 1.25 18.01 18.19
N ALA A 146 -0.01 17.69 18.51
CA ALA A 146 -0.58 16.37 18.27
C ALA A 146 -0.96 16.24 16.78
N VAL A 147 -0.80 15.04 16.24
CA VAL A 147 -1.17 14.72 14.86
C VAL A 147 -2.29 13.68 14.87
N SER A 148 -3.39 14.01 14.23
CA SER A 148 -4.59 13.17 14.14
C SER A 148 -5.05 13.02 12.70
N VAL A 149 -5.89 12.02 12.46
CA VAL A 149 -6.37 11.67 11.11
C VAL A 149 -7.75 12.27 10.88
N ALA A 150 -7.92 12.93 9.74
CA ALA A 150 -9.23 13.39 9.29
C ALA A 150 -10.17 12.22 9.02
N ILE A 151 -11.44 12.44 9.34
CA ILE A 151 -12.56 11.66 8.80
C ILE A 151 -13.06 12.44 7.60
N GLU A 152 -12.67 11.99 6.41
CA GLU A 152 -13.05 12.60 5.14
C GLU A 152 -14.50 12.17 4.83
N GLN A 153 -15.42 13.14 4.77
CA GLN A 153 -16.81 12.89 4.38
C GLN A 153 -17.07 13.47 2.99
N PRO A 154 -17.75 12.74 2.10
CA PRO A 154 -18.09 13.26 0.77
C PRO A 154 -18.99 14.50 0.91
N ALA A 155 -18.62 15.59 0.25
CA ALA A 155 -19.37 16.83 0.23
C ALA A 155 -20.43 16.82 -0.90
N GLU A 156 -21.49 17.60 -0.74
CA GLU A 156 -22.58 17.69 -1.74
C GLU A 156 -22.12 18.21 -3.11
N ASP A 157 -20.99 18.93 -3.18
CA ASP A 157 -20.38 19.45 -4.41
C ASP A 157 -19.44 18.45 -5.11
N GLY A 158 -19.35 17.21 -4.62
CA GLY A 158 -18.39 16.22 -5.07
C GLY A 158 -16.97 16.43 -4.55
N GLY A 159 -16.76 17.41 -3.68
CA GLY A 159 -15.55 17.60 -2.88
C GLY A 159 -15.53 16.70 -1.64
N TRP A 160 -14.57 16.97 -0.75
CA TRP A 160 -14.48 16.30 0.56
C TRP A 160 -14.54 17.37 1.65
N THR A 161 -15.37 17.12 2.66
CA THR A 161 -15.35 17.89 3.90
C THR A 161 -14.55 17.14 4.96
N VAL A 162 -13.96 17.90 5.88
CA VAL A 162 -13.22 17.37 7.02
C VAL A 162 -14.02 17.71 8.26
N ASP A 163 -14.46 16.69 8.99
CA ASP A 163 -15.09 16.95 10.27
C ASP A 163 -14.05 17.47 11.27
N ALA A 164 -14.32 18.66 11.83
CA ALA A 164 -13.49 19.33 12.82
C ALA A 164 -13.80 18.87 14.26
N HIS A 165 -14.88 18.14 14.51
CA HIS A 165 -15.31 17.69 15.85
C HIS A 165 -14.39 16.59 16.41
N HIS A 166 -13.86 16.81 17.62
CA HIS A 166 -12.87 15.91 18.23
C HIS A 166 -13.44 14.54 18.64
N GLU A 167 -14.74 14.46 18.96
CA GLU A 167 -15.37 13.23 19.45
C GLU A 167 -15.33 12.10 18.42
N GLU A 168 -15.48 12.43 17.14
CA GLU A 168 -15.43 11.44 16.06
C GLU A 168 -14.00 10.94 15.78
N ARG A 169 -12.98 11.76 16.06
CA ARG A 169 -11.55 11.39 15.89
C ARG A 169 -10.95 10.64 17.08
N LYS A 170 -11.75 10.27 18.09
CA LYS A 170 -11.27 9.47 19.23
C LYS A 170 -10.68 8.15 18.72
N GLY A 171 -9.45 7.83 19.13
CA GLY A 171 -8.75 6.65 18.65
C GLY A 171 -7.93 6.84 17.35
N LEU A 172 -7.84 8.06 16.80
CA LEU A 172 -7.11 8.36 15.56
C LEU A 172 -5.94 9.34 15.73
N TYR A 173 -5.34 9.39 16.93
CA TYR A 173 -4.11 10.18 17.17
C TYR A 173 -2.88 9.32 16.91
N ILE A 174 -2.08 9.69 15.90
CA ILE A 174 -1.00 8.85 15.35
C ILE A 174 0.40 9.21 15.87
N GLY A 175 0.53 10.34 16.53
CA GLY A 175 1.81 10.80 17.08
C GLY A 175 1.82 12.28 17.44
N GLN A 176 2.95 12.74 17.95
CA GLN A 176 3.23 14.16 18.19
C GLN A 176 4.55 14.57 17.54
N GLY A 177 4.65 15.86 17.20
CA GLY A 177 5.82 16.40 16.54
C GLY A 177 5.99 17.91 16.74
N ILE A 178 7.02 18.44 16.10
CA ILE A 178 7.35 19.87 16.11
C ILE A 178 7.03 20.43 14.74
N THR A 179 6.31 21.54 14.70
CA THR A 179 5.96 22.19 13.43
C THR A 179 7.19 22.85 12.81
N ALA A 180 7.47 22.54 11.56
CA ALA A 180 8.62 23.12 10.84
C ALA A 180 8.31 24.52 10.26
N MET A 181 7.03 24.93 10.27
CA MET A 181 6.56 26.21 9.78
C MET A 181 5.25 26.63 10.45
N SER A 182 4.90 27.92 10.36
CA SER A 182 3.63 28.44 10.86
C SER A 182 2.44 27.98 10.02
N ARG A 183 1.22 28.10 10.56
CA ARG A 183 -0.05 27.85 9.85
C ARG A 183 -0.07 28.54 8.48
N SER A 184 0.34 29.79 8.43
CA SER A 184 0.37 30.54 7.17
C SER A 184 1.36 29.95 6.17
N GLY A 185 2.46 29.34 6.62
CA GLY A 185 3.39 28.61 5.75
C GLY A 185 2.73 27.36 5.18
N ILE A 186 2.17 26.52 6.07
CA ILE A 186 1.54 25.24 5.70
C ILE A 186 0.53 25.42 4.56
N PHE A 187 -0.33 26.44 4.61
CA PHE A 187 -1.40 26.64 3.63
C PHE A 187 -1.05 27.61 2.48
N ARG A 188 0.20 28.10 2.38
CA ARG A 188 0.62 28.99 1.27
C ARG A 188 1.70 28.40 0.38
N VAL A 189 2.53 27.49 0.89
CA VAL A 189 3.58 26.84 0.09
C VAL A 189 3.11 25.46 -0.39
N PRO A 190 3.54 25.01 -1.58
CA PRO A 190 3.03 23.75 -2.15
C PRO A 190 3.70 22.50 -1.58
N HIS A 191 4.93 22.61 -1.07
CA HIS A 191 5.76 21.47 -0.65
C HIS A 191 6.66 21.83 0.53
N GLY A 192 7.06 20.81 1.28
CA GLY A 192 7.94 20.91 2.45
C GLY A 192 7.41 20.07 3.61
N VAL A 193 8.24 19.93 4.65
CA VAL A 193 7.85 19.28 5.90
C VAL A 193 7.00 20.26 6.69
N ALA A 194 5.78 19.86 7.06
CA ALA A 194 4.89 20.63 7.92
C ALA A 194 5.13 20.30 9.40
N VAL A 195 5.27 19.01 9.73
CA VAL A 195 5.56 18.53 11.09
C VAL A 195 6.68 17.51 11.05
N GLU A 196 7.72 17.76 11.84
CA GLU A 196 8.77 16.80 12.17
C GLU A 196 8.27 15.94 13.35
N MET A 197 7.92 14.70 13.06
CA MET A 197 7.40 13.74 14.04
C MET A 197 8.49 13.36 15.04
N THR A 198 8.25 13.65 16.31
CA THR A 198 9.17 13.34 17.42
C THR A 198 8.78 12.07 18.16
N GLU A 199 7.48 11.79 18.26
CA GLU A 199 6.96 10.55 18.83
C GLU A 199 5.81 10.02 17.99
N ARG A 200 5.76 8.70 17.85
CA ARG A 200 4.83 7.99 16.97
C ARG A 200 4.26 6.78 17.69
N VAL A 201 3.03 6.43 17.34
CA VAL A 201 2.41 5.19 17.82
C VAL A 201 3.20 3.98 17.31
N TYR A 202 3.68 4.01 16.07
CA TYR A 202 4.61 3.02 15.54
C TYR A 202 5.99 3.66 15.31
N LYS A 203 7.01 3.05 15.88
CA LYS A 203 8.40 3.44 15.71
C LYS A 203 9.00 2.61 14.58
N LEU A 204 8.91 3.16 13.38
CA LEU A 204 9.62 2.73 12.18
C LEU A 204 10.62 3.82 11.77
N PRO A 205 11.84 3.46 11.33
CA PRO A 205 12.79 4.43 10.80
C PRO A 205 12.25 5.07 9.53
N SER A 206 12.68 6.30 9.25
CA SER A 206 12.35 6.95 7.99
C SER A 206 13.38 6.58 6.93
N PHE A 207 12.90 6.18 5.76
CA PHE A 207 13.76 5.82 4.62
C PHE A 207 13.73 6.86 3.49
N ASN A 208 13.22 8.05 3.78
CA ASN A 208 13.32 9.15 2.84
C ASN A 208 14.80 9.55 2.67
N ASP A 209 15.28 9.60 1.42
CA ASP A 209 16.67 9.92 1.05
C ASP A 209 17.76 8.98 1.64
N VAL A 210 17.38 7.80 2.13
CA VAL A 210 18.34 6.77 2.58
C VAL A 210 18.71 5.88 1.39
N LEU A 211 20.01 5.71 1.13
CA LEU A 211 20.54 4.77 0.11
C LEU A 211 19.83 4.87 -1.26
N GLU A 212 19.61 6.11 -1.70
CA GLU A 212 18.78 6.41 -2.88
C GLU A 212 19.29 5.69 -4.15
N GLY A 213 18.49 4.77 -4.69
CA GLY A 213 18.84 3.98 -5.87
C GLY A 213 19.58 2.67 -5.57
N GLU A 214 19.96 2.43 -4.32
CA GLU A 214 20.50 1.14 -3.86
C GLU A 214 19.43 0.29 -3.16
N ILE A 215 18.39 0.93 -2.62
CA ILE A 215 17.26 0.27 -1.97
C ILE A 215 15.92 0.62 -2.62
N PHE A 216 14.99 -0.33 -2.57
CA PHE A 216 13.59 -0.11 -2.91
C PHE A 216 12.70 -0.68 -1.80
N LEU A 217 11.84 0.16 -1.23
CA LEU A 217 10.87 -0.25 -0.22
C LEU A 217 9.76 -1.06 -0.88
N GLN A 218 9.60 -2.30 -0.46
CA GLN A 218 8.59 -3.20 -1.02
C GLN A 218 8.03 -4.13 0.03
N ASN A 219 6.77 -4.51 -0.10
CA ASN A 219 6.15 -5.49 0.79
C ASN A 219 6.61 -6.91 0.42
N LEU A 220 6.73 -7.80 1.42
CA LEU A 220 7.30 -9.14 1.26
C LEU A 220 6.58 -9.91 0.16
N PRO A 221 5.23 -9.93 0.12
CA PRO A 221 4.56 -10.74 -0.87
C PRO A 221 4.73 -10.20 -2.29
N SER A 222 4.96 -8.89 -2.45
CA SER A 222 5.28 -8.31 -3.75
C SER A 222 6.67 -8.74 -4.25
N VAL A 223 7.64 -8.92 -3.35
CA VAL A 223 8.94 -9.52 -3.68
C VAL A 223 8.79 -11.01 -4.02
N VAL A 224 8.00 -11.74 -3.23
CA VAL A 224 7.69 -13.16 -3.48
C VAL A 224 7.03 -13.34 -4.84
N ALA A 225 6.09 -12.48 -5.24
CA ALA A 225 5.44 -12.56 -6.56
C ALA A 225 6.44 -12.47 -7.73
N ALA A 226 7.41 -11.56 -7.66
CA ALA A 226 8.47 -11.45 -8.67
C ALA A 226 9.41 -12.67 -8.68
N ARG A 227 9.65 -13.29 -7.52
CA ARG A 227 10.48 -14.51 -7.40
C ARG A 227 9.76 -15.76 -7.87
N VAL A 228 8.48 -15.90 -7.56
CA VAL A 228 7.62 -17.00 -8.03
C VAL A 228 7.45 -16.96 -9.56
N LEU A 229 7.51 -15.78 -10.17
CA LEU A 229 7.56 -15.66 -11.63
C LEU A 229 8.81 -16.33 -12.22
N ASP A 230 9.90 -16.41 -11.45
CA ASP A 230 11.18 -17.02 -11.84
C ASP A 230 11.66 -16.61 -13.25
N PRO A 231 11.79 -15.30 -13.53
CA PRO A 231 12.18 -14.81 -14.85
C PRO A 231 13.66 -15.12 -15.12
N GLN A 232 13.95 -15.65 -16.31
CA GLN A 232 15.31 -16.01 -16.71
C GLN A 232 15.97 -14.95 -17.60
N PRO A 233 17.30 -14.79 -17.51
CA PRO A 233 18.06 -13.98 -18.46
C PRO A 233 17.75 -14.34 -19.93
N GLY A 234 17.41 -13.33 -20.74
CA GLY A 234 17.13 -13.46 -22.17
C GLY A 234 15.65 -13.63 -22.52
N GLU A 235 14.77 -13.84 -21.54
CA GLU A 235 13.34 -13.99 -21.76
C GLU A 235 12.63 -12.66 -22.05
N ARG A 236 11.42 -12.78 -22.61
CA ARG A 236 10.50 -11.68 -22.86
C ARG A 236 9.34 -11.73 -21.87
N ILE A 237 9.33 -10.76 -20.94
CA ILE A 237 8.39 -10.71 -19.82
C ILE A 237 7.41 -9.55 -19.99
N LEU A 238 6.14 -9.78 -19.68
CA LEU A 238 5.10 -8.74 -19.63
C LEU A 238 4.68 -8.47 -18.18
N ASP A 239 4.79 -7.23 -17.73
CA ASP A 239 4.13 -6.71 -16.53
C ASP A 239 2.92 -5.86 -16.98
N MET A 240 1.73 -6.41 -16.79
CA MET A 240 0.50 -5.80 -17.33
C MET A 240 0.03 -4.55 -16.57
N CYS A 241 0.47 -4.38 -15.32
CA CYS A 241 -0.01 -3.36 -14.39
C CYS A 241 1.16 -2.89 -13.52
N ALA A 242 2.14 -2.27 -14.16
CA ALA A 242 3.47 -2.12 -13.61
C ALA A 242 3.62 -0.98 -12.60
N ALA A 243 2.84 0.11 -12.68
CA ALA A 243 3.13 1.29 -11.85
C ALA A 243 2.82 1.03 -10.35
N PRO A 244 3.74 1.39 -9.43
CA PRO A 244 4.88 2.30 -9.60
C PRO A 244 6.21 1.66 -10.05
N GLY A 245 6.27 0.34 -10.28
CA GLY A 245 7.41 -0.35 -10.89
C GLY A 245 8.23 -1.24 -9.97
N GLY A 246 7.79 -1.48 -8.73
CA GLY A 246 8.53 -2.29 -7.75
C GLY A 246 8.74 -3.73 -8.20
N LYS A 247 7.69 -4.40 -8.69
CA LYS A 247 7.78 -5.78 -9.21
C LYS A 247 8.55 -5.82 -10.53
N THR A 248 8.32 -4.85 -11.43
CA THR A 248 9.07 -4.72 -12.68
C THR A 248 10.57 -4.59 -12.44
N THR A 249 10.98 -3.75 -11.49
CA THR A 249 12.38 -3.56 -11.13
C THR A 249 12.96 -4.83 -10.51
N ALA A 250 12.19 -5.54 -9.67
CA ALA A 250 12.61 -6.83 -9.13
C ALA A 250 12.82 -7.88 -10.23
N ILE A 251 11.96 -7.93 -11.25
CA ILE A 251 12.11 -8.79 -12.44
C ILE A 251 13.42 -8.46 -13.18
N ALA A 252 13.69 -7.16 -13.43
CA ALA A 252 14.92 -6.72 -14.10
C ALA A 252 16.19 -7.17 -13.37
N ILE A 253 16.20 -7.03 -12.03
CA ILE A 253 17.29 -7.49 -11.17
C ILE A 253 17.49 -9.01 -11.30
N LEU A 254 16.42 -9.79 -11.29
CA LEU A 254 16.48 -11.25 -11.41
C LEU A 254 17.00 -11.70 -12.78
N MET A 255 16.61 -11.00 -13.84
CA MET A 255 17.08 -11.22 -15.20
C MET A 255 18.50 -10.68 -15.45
N LYS A 256 19.10 -10.00 -14.46
CA LYS A 256 20.39 -9.31 -14.57
C LYS A 256 20.44 -8.35 -15.76
N ASP A 257 19.32 -7.67 -16.01
CA ASP A 257 19.11 -6.77 -17.16
C ASP A 257 19.39 -7.44 -18.53
N GLN A 258 19.22 -8.76 -18.64
CA GLN A 258 19.32 -9.51 -19.89
C GLN A 258 17.94 -10.00 -20.33
N GLY A 259 17.48 -9.59 -21.52
CA GLY A 259 16.15 -9.93 -22.05
C GLY A 259 15.32 -8.68 -22.33
N GLU A 260 14.00 -8.83 -22.34
CA GLU A 260 13.06 -7.74 -22.63
C GLU A 260 11.93 -7.74 -21.58
N ILE A 261 11.68 -6.60 -20.94
CA ILE A 261 10.57 -6.42 -20.00
C ILE A 261 9.66 -5.33 -20.52
N ILE A 262 8.38 -5.67 -20.75
CA ILE A 262 7.35 -4.73 -21.18
C ILE A 262 6.52 -4.40 -19.94
N ALA A 263 6.58 -3.16 -19.49
CA ALA A 263 5.76 -2.64 -18.40
C ALA A 263 4.63 -1.76 -18.94
N LEU A 264 3.39 -2.11 -18.61
CA LEU A 264 2.19 -1.36 -19.01
C LEU A 264 1.52 -0.76 -17.77
N ASP A 265 0.98 0.45 -17.89
CA ASP A 265 0.02 1.02 -16.94
C ASP A 265 -0.95 1.93 -17.69
N ARG A 266 -2.18 2.05 -17.19
CA ARG A 266 -3.23 2.86 -17.82
C ARG A 266 -3.09 4.36 -17.52
N SER A 267 -2.42 4.73 -16.43
CA SER A 267 -2.37 6.11 -15.95
C SER A 267 -1.22 6.91 -16.56
N HIS A 268 -1.55 7.97 -17.31
CA HIS A 268 -0.58 8.96 -17.77
C HIS A 268 0.08 9.77 -16.62
N ASN A 269 -0.49 9.75 -15.41
CA ASN A 269 -0.04 10.54 -14.25
C ASN A 269 0.77 9.74 -13.22
N LYS A 270 0.77 8.40 -13.29
CA LYS A 270 1.67 7.57 -12.48
C LYS A 270 3.02 7.53 -13.19
N LYS A 271 3.85 8.54 -12.95
CA LYS A 271 5.17 8.63 -13.59
C LYS A 271 6.00 7.42 -13.19
N PHE A 272 6.48 6.68 -14.17
CA PHE A 272 7.62 5.79 -13.99
C PHE A 272 8.86 6.68 -13.88
N ASP A 273 9.39 6.86 -12.67
CA ASP A 273 10.67 7.56 -12.51
C ASP A 273 11.85 6.70 -13.01
N ASN A 274 11.63 5.40 -13.26
CA ASN A 274 12.59 4.45 -13.80
C ASN A 274 12.01 3.77 -15.05
N PHE A 275 12.30 4.30 -16.24
CA PHE A 275 11.97 3.63 -17.50
C PHE A 275 13.19 2.81 -17.96
N VAL A 276 13.00 1.50 -18.13
CA VAL A 276 13.98 0.61 -18.77
C VAL A 276 13.37 0.14 -20.08
N LEU A 277 13.71 0.80 -21.19
CA LEU A 277 13.59 0.20 -22.52
C LEU A 277 14.95 -0.38 -22.87
N LEU A 278 15.09 -1.70 -22.80
CA LEU A 278 16.24 -2.40 -23.36
C LEU A 278 15.84 -2.86 -24.77
N ASP A 279 15.97 -1.97 -25.75
CA ASP A 279 16.00 -2.40 -27.16
C ASP A 279 17.45 -2.70 -27.53
N ASN A 280 17.82 -3.98 -27.51
CA ASN A 280 19.12 -4.45 -27.99
C ASN A 280 19.16 -4.45 -29.52
N LYS A 281 19.19 -3.26 -30.12
CA LYS A 281 19.64 -3.07 -31.51
C LYS A 281 20.87 -2.17 -31.55
N LYS A 282 22.03 -2.82 -31.50
CA LYS A 282 23.36 -2.40 -31.99
C LYS A 282 23.71 -0.92 -31.81
N THR A 283 24.53 -0.62 -30.79
CA THR A 283 25.88 0.00 -30.96
C THR A 283 26.56 0.11 -29.59
N ASP A 284 27.86 -0.21 -29.56
CA ASP A 284 28.76 -0.06 -28.42
C ASP A 284 28.67 1.33 -27.76
N ASP A 285 28.07 1.41 -26.57
CA ASP A 285 28.61 2.23 -25.49
C ASP A 285 28.09 1.76 -24.13
N LYS A 286 28.99 1.20 -23.32
CA LYS A 286 28.70 0.82 -21.92
C LYS A 286 28.72 2.09 -21.08
N ARG A 287 27.56 2.64 -20.73
CA ARG A 287 27.50 3.70 -19.71
C ARG A 287 26.26 3.61 -18.83
N TYR A 288 26.51 3.25 -17.57
CA TYR A 288 25.60 3.51 -16.44
C TYR A 288 25.27 5.01 -16.42
N VAL A 289 24.02 5.37 -16.61
CA VAL A 289 23.57 6.76 -16.45
C VAL A 289 23.06 6.93 -15.02
N SER A 290 23.94 7.38 -14.13
CA SER A 290 23.58 7.84 -12.78
C SER A 290 22.68 9.10 -12.86
N LYS A 291 21.86 9.34 -11.83
CA LYS A 291 20.96 10.50 -11.64
C LYS A 291 21.61 11.87 -11.93
N ALA A 292 22.94 11.97 -11.94
CA ALA A 292 23.70 13.17 -12.30
C ALA A 292 23.67 13.51 -13.81
N ASP A 293 23.69 12.50 -14.69
CA ASP A 293 23.73 12.72 -16.15
C ASP A 293 22.33 12.99 -16.74
N LEU A 294 21.27 12.47 -16.10
CA LEU A 294 19.89 12.82 -16.43
C LEU A 294 19.60 14.31 -16.19
N ARG A 295 20.19 14.90 -15.13
CA ARG A 295 20.06 16.33 -14.80
C ARG A 295 20.77 17.26 -15.80
N LYS A 296 21.81 16.80 -16.50
CA LYS A 296 22.46 17.60 -17.56
C LYS A 296 21.62 17.68 -18.83
N ASN A 297 20.89 16.62 -19.17
CA ASN A 297 19.97 16.62 -20.32
C ASN A 297 18.62 17.30 -20.02
N LEU A 298 18.14 17.28 -18.77
CA LEU A 298 16.93 18.00 -18.35
C LEU A 298 17.10 19.54 -18.25
N ARG A 299 18.32 20.07 -18.31
CA ARG A 299 18.56 21.53 -18.34
C ARG A 299 18.47 22.16 -19.73
N ARG A 300 18.11 21.41 -20.78
CA ARG A 300 17.73 21.97 -22.10
C ARG A 300 16.24 22.19 -22.32
N MET A 301 15.37 21.85 -21.36
CA MET A 301 13.95 22.19 -21.43
C MET A 301 13.44 22.80 -20.12
N ARG A 302 13.93 23.99 -19.79
CA ARG A 302 13.15 24.95 -19.02
C ARG A 302 13.20 26.31 -19.69
N ASN A 303 12.09 26.70 -20.30
CA ASN A 303 11.34 27.93 -20.07
C ASN A 303 10.60 28.32 -21.35
N GLY A 304 9.31 28.63 -21.23
CA GLY A 304 8.60 29.39 -22.24
C GLY A 304 7.07 29.25 -22.15
N PRO A 305 6.33 30.36 -21.90
CA PRO A 305 4.89 30.35 -22.04
C PRO A 305 4.55 30.33 -23.54
N GLY A 306 3.73 29.38 -23.97
CA GLY A 306 3.02 29.49 -25.25
C GLY A 306 3.18 28.35 -26.23
N ARG A 307 2.04 28.14 -26.89
CA ARG A 307 1.77 27.39 -28.13
C ARG A 307 1.69 25.88 -28.04
N ASN A 308 0.45 25.44 -27.80
CA ASN A 308 -0.21 24.34 -28.49
C ASN A 308 0.49 23.92 -29.78
N ASN A 309 1.12 22.75 -29.75
CA ASN A 309 1.00 21.78 -30.83
C ASN A 309 0.35 20.52 -30.24
N CYS A 310 -0.88 20.70 -29.74
CA CYS A 310 -1.84 19.61 -29.72
C CYS A 310 -2.33 19.42 -31.16
N SER A 311 -1.64 18.59 -31.92
CA SER A 311 -2.38 17.75 -32.86
C SER A 311 -3.19 16.81 -31.99
N GLY A 312 -4.49 17.05 -31.88
CA GLY A 312 -5.44 16.13 -31.27
C GLY A 312 -5.47 14.83 -32.07
N GLY A 313 -4.44 14.01 -31.90
CA GLY A 313 -4.42 12.64 -32.34
C GLY A 313 -5.30 11.86 -31.37
N ARG A 314 -6.37 11.27 -31.91
CA ARG A 314 -6.95 10.05 -31.36
C ARG A 314 -5.81 9.21 -30.79
N VAL A 315 -5.98 8.65 -29.59
CA VAL A 315 -5.20 7.50 -29.13
C VAL A 315 -5.13 6.54 -30.32
N GLU A 316 -4.01 6.51 -31.04
CA GLU A 316 -3.84 5.54 -32.09
C GLU A 316 -3.95 4.20 -31.37
N ASN A 317 -4.87 3.36 -31.85
CA ASN A 317 -4.99 2.00 -31.35
C ASN A 317 -3.60 1.37 -31.41
N SER A 318 -2.92 1.29 -30.27
CA SER A 318 -1.68 0.53 -30.15
C SER A 318 -1.99 -0.82 -30.75
N LYS A 319 -1.30 -1.19 -31.84
CA LYS A 319 -1.39 -2.56 -32.37
C LYS A 319 -1.05 -3.45 -31.17
N GLY A 320 -2.05 -4.20 -30.68
CA GLY A 320 -1.85 -5.06 -29.52
C GLY A 320 -0.71 -6.04 -29.78
N PHE A 321 -0.15 -6.62 -28.73
CA PHE A 321 0.85 -7.67 -28.89
C PHE A 321 0.24 -8.89 -29.61
N LEU A 322 1.07 -9.60 -30.37
CA LEU A 322 0.65 -10.86 -30.98
C LEU A 322 0.33 -11.87 -29.86
N PRO A 323 -0.66 -12.75 -30.05
CA PRO A 323 -0.90 -13.86 -29.15
C PRO A 323 0.36 -14.72 -29.01
N ASN A 324 0.55 -15.37 -27.85
CA ASN A 324 1.71 -16.20 -27.56
C ASN A 324 3.02 -15.49 -27.89
N SER A 325 3.29 -14.33 -27.26
CA SER A 325 4.48 -13.53 -27.54
C SER A 325 5.33 -13.23 -26.30
N PHE A 326 4.93 -13.69 -25.12
CA PHE A 326 5.70 -13.52 -23.87
C PHE A 326 5.99 -14.87 -23.23
N ASP A 327 7.22 -15.06 -22.77
CA ASP A 327 7.63 -16.27 -22.05
C ASP A 327 6.94 -16.33 -20.67
N ARG A 328 6.79 -15.16 -20.04
CA ARG A 328 6.03 -15.02 -18.79
C ARG A 328 5.23 -13.73 -18.72
N VAL A 329 4.14 -13.77 -17.98
CA VAL A 329 3.26 -12.63 -17.73
C VAL A 329 3.05 -12.47 -16.22
N LEU A 330 3.40 -11.29 -15.70
CA LEU A 330 2.98 -10.81 -14.39
C LEU A 330 1.70 -9.98 -14.55
N LEU A 331 0.65 -10.40 -13.85
CA LEU A 331 -0.59 -9.64 -13.70
C LEU A 331 -0.75 -9.26 -12.22
N ASP A 332 -0.13 -8.13 -11.83
CA ASP A 332 -0.37 -7.46 -10.55
C ASP A 332 -1.65 -6.64 -10.62
N ALA A 333 -2.79 -7.31 -10.48
CA ALA A 333 -4.05 -6.75 -10.94
C ALA A 333 -4.54 -5.60 -10.03
N PRO A 334 -5.06 -4.49 -10.60
CA PRO A 334 -5.74 -3.48 -9.79
C PRO A 334 -6.93 -4.14 -9.08
N CYS A 335 -6.96 -3.97 -7.76
CA CYS A 335 -7.88 -4.67 -6.86
C CYS A 335 -8.50 -3.71 -5.85
N SER A 336 -9.42 -4.22 -5.05
CA SER A 336 -10.06 -3.47 -3.95
C SER A 336 -9.08 -3.01 -2.86
N ALA A 337 -7.83 -3.50 -2.87
CA ALA A 337 -6.77 -3.10 -1.94
C ALA A 337 -7.15 -3.23 -0.44
N LEU A 338 -8.06 -4.16 -0.12
CA LEU A 338 -8.51 -4.41 1.25
C LEU A 338 -7.43 -4.99 2.15
N GLY A 339 -6.32 -5.44 1.58
CA GLY A 339 -5.21 -6.06 2.27
C GLY A 339 -4.12 -5.12 2.77
N LEU A 340 -4.15 -3.84 2.38
CA LEU A 340 -3.09 -2.88 2.73
C LEU A 340 -3.14 -2.52 4.22
N ARG A 341 -1.96 -2.40 4.86
CA ARG A 341 -1.80 -2.10 6.28
C ARG A 341 -0.80 -0.98 6.53
N PRO A 342 -1.05 -0.04 7.46
CA PRO A 342 -2.24 0.03 8.30
C PRO A 342 -3.43 0.59 7.51
N ARG A 343 -4.64 0.13 7.86
CA ARG A 343 -5.91 0.61 7.31
C ARG A 343 -6.72 1.25 8.43
N LEU A 344 -6.86 2.57 8.38
CA LEU A 344 -7.53 3.29 9.47
C LEU A 344 -9.05 3.28 9.36
N PHE A 345 -9.59 3.05 8.16
CA PHE A 345 -11.01 3.07 7.88
C PHE A 345 -11.41 1.91 6.98
N ALA A 346 -12.54 1.27 7.28
CA ALA A 346 -13.21 0.42 6.30
C ALA A 346 -13.75 1.38 5.22
N GLY A 347 -13.58 1.02 3.94
CA GLY A 347 -14.09 1.90 2.89
C GLY A 347 -15.61 1.72 2.75
N GLU A 348 -16.17 2.42 1.77
CA GLU A 348 -17.58 2.27 1.38
C GLU A 348 -17.79 1.08 0.45
N GLU A 349 -16.94 0.04 0.54
CA GLU A 349 -17.03 -1.11 -0.35
C GLU A 349 -18.36 -1.84 -0.15
N THR A 350 -19.08 -2.01 -1.25
CA THR A 350 -20.28 -2.86 -1.34
C THR A 350 -19.92 -4.19 -1.99
N LEU A 351 -20.73 -5.24 -1.78
CA LEU A 351 -20.54 -6.51 -2.49
C LEU A 351 -20.54 -6.35 -4.01
N GLU A 352 -21.32 -5.42 -4.54
CA GLU A 352 -21.33 -5.09 -5.97
C GLU A 352 -19.99 -4.49 -6.41
N SER A 353 -19.43 -3.55 -5.64
CA SER A 353 -18.13 -2.96 -5.95
C SER A 353 -17.00 -4.00 -5.95
N LEU A 354 -17.03 -4.95 -5.00
CA LEU A 354 -16.08 -6.06 -4.92
C LEU A 354 -16.18 -6.99 -6.13
N ARG A 355 -17.41 -7.30 -6.58
CA ARG A 355 -17.66 -8.10 -7.79
C ARG A 355 -17.20 -7.41 -9.07
N ASN A 356 -17.33 -6.09 -9.14
CA ASN A 356 -16.89 -5.31 -10.29
C ASN A 356 -15.36 -5.39 -10.46
N HIS A 357 -14.59 -5.36 -9.36
CA HIS A 357 -13.14 -5.59 -9.40
C HIS A 357 -12.81 -7.00 -9.93
N ALA A 358 -13.43 -8.04 -9.38
CA ALA A 358 -13.23 -9.42 -9.83
C ALA A 358 -13.56 -9.60 -11.33
N THR A 359 -14.67 -9.02 -11.79
CA THR A 359 -15.08 -9.07 -13.21
C THR A 359 -14.06 -8.38 -14.11
N TYR A 360 -13.53 -7.24 -13.68
CA TYR A 360 -12.50 -6.52 -14.41
C TYR A 360 -11.19 -7.33 -14.49
N GLN A 361 -10.78 -7.94 -13.38
CA GLN A 361 -9.59 -8.79 -13.30
C GLN A 361 -9.67 -10.02 -14.20
N ARG A 362 -10.84 -10.68 -14.30
CA ARG A 362 -11.06 -11.78 -15.26
C ARG A 362 -10.78 -11.36 -16.70
N ARG A 363 -11.17 -10.14 -17.09
CA ARG A 363 -10.89 -9.62 -18.44
C ARG A 363 -9.40 -9.39 -18.68
N MET A 364 -8.65 -8.96 -17.67
CA MET A 364 -7.20 -8.80 -17.76
C MET A 364 -6.50 -10.17 -17.79
N PHE A 365 -6.94 -11.11 -16.96
CA PHE A 365 -6.43 -12.47 -16.96
C PHE A 365 -6.67 -13.17 -18.31
N ASP A 366 -7.86 -12.99 -18.91
CA ASP A 366 -8.15 -13.48 -20.26
C ASP A 366 -7.15 -12.95 -21.31
N GLN A 367 -6.59 -11.74 -21.14
CA GLN A 367 -5.55 -11.21 -22.01
C GLN A 367 -4.18 -11.80 -21.67
N ALA A 368 -3.84 -11.96 -20.40
CA ALA A 368 -2.61 -12.64 -19.98
C ALA A 368 -2.50 -14.03 -20.62
N VAL A 369 -3.59 -14.81 -20.59
CA VAL A 369 -3.67 -16.15 -21.20
C VAL A 369 -3.49 -16.13 -22.71
N LYS A 370 -3.95 -15.09 -23.42
CA LYS A 370 -3.73 -14.96 -24.86
C LYS A 370 -2.29 -14.59 -25.21
N LEU A 371 -1.61 -13.89 -24.32
CA LEU A 371 -0.30 -13.28 -24.57
C LEU A 371 0.87 -14.18 -24.17
N VAL A 372 0.69 -15.04 -23.17
CA VAL A 372 1.71 -16.01 -22.76
C VAL A 372 1.85 -17.12 -23.81
N HIS A 373 3.07 -17.58 -24.08
CA HIS A 373 3.29 -18.74 -24.95
C HIS A 373 2.78 -20.04 -24.31
N PRO A 374 2.46 -21.09 -25.12
CA PRO A 374 2.29 -22.44 -24.61
C PRO A 374 3.52 -22.89 -23.80
N GLY A 375 3.30 -23.35 -22.57
CA GLY A 375 4.38 -23.71 -21.64
C GLY A 375 4.98 -22.52 -20.87
N GLY A 376 4.56 -21.29 -21.16
CA GLY A 376 4.95 -20.10 -20.39
C GLY A 376 4.22 -19.97 -19.06
N VAL A 377 4.63 -18.99 -18.26
CA VAL A 377 4.15 -18.81 -16.88
C VAL A 377 3.31 -17.54 -16.74
N ILE A 378 2.19 -17.63 -16.01
CA ILE A 378 1.43 -16.46 -15.56
C ILE A 378 1.48 -16.41 -14.04
N VAL A 379 1.96 -15.30 -13.48
CA VAL A 379 1.77 -14.98 -12.07
C VAL A 379 0.67 -13.94 -11.96
N TYR A 380 -0.43 -14.33 -11.34
CA TYR A 380 -1.50 -13.43 -10.91
C TYR A 380 -1.27 -13.07 -9.45
N SER A 381 -1.31 -11.78 -9.11
CA SER A 381 -1.25 -11.32 -7.73
C SER A 381 -2.17 -10.13 -7.48
N THR A 382 -2.72 -10.05 -6.28
CA THR A 382 -3.45 -8.86 -5.79
C THR A 382 -2.95 -8.45 -4.41
N CYS A 383 -3.31 -7.26 -3.92
CA CYS A 383 -3.12 -6.84 -2.53
C CYS A 383 -4.45 -6.78 -1.74
N THR A 384 -5.37 -7.71 -2.01
CA THR A 384 -6.69 -7.75 -1.37
C THR A 384 -6.95 -9.03 -0.59
N ILE A 385 -7.77 -8.92 0.47
CA ILE A 385 -8.34 -10.06 1.18
C ILE A 385 -9.61 -10.61 0.51
N ASN A 386 -10.06 -10.05 -0.61
CA ASN A 386 -11.29 -10.48 -1.26
C ASN A 386 -11.16 -11.83 -1.98
N PRO A 387 -11.85 -12.90 -1.54
CA PRO A 387 -11.75 -14.20 -2.21
C PRO A 387 -12.36 -14.20 -3.62
N GLY A 388 -13.30 -13.28 -3.92
CA GLY A 388 -13.87 -13.09 -5.26
C GLY A 388 -12.84 -12.60 -6.29
N GLU A 389 -11.84 -11.83 -5.83
CA GLU A 389 -10.72 -11.35 -6.64
C GLU A 389 -9.55 -12.35 -6.68
N ASN A 390 -9.53 -13.33 -5.77
CA ASN A 390 -8.42 -14.24 -5.58
C ASN A 390 -8.82 -15.68 -5.97
N GLU A 391 -9.30 -16.46 -4.99
CA GLU A 391 -9.65 -17.86 -5.19
C GLU A 391 -10.71 -18.08 -6.26
N ALA A 392 -11.72 -17.20 -6.36
CA ALA A 392 -12.73 -17.31 -7.40
C ALA A 392 -12.19 -16.99 -8.81
N LEU A 393 -11.14 -16.17 -8.92
CA LEU A 393 -10.46 -15.94 -10.20
C LEU A 393 -9.64 -17.16 -10.62
N VAL A 394 -8.97 -17.81 -9.66
CA VAL A 394 -8.25 -19.07 -9.90
C VAL A 394 -9.22 -20.17 -10.35
N ARG A 395 -10.36 -20.33 -9.65
CA ARG A 395 -11.43 -21.27 -10.06
C ARG A 395 -11.88 -20.98 -11.48
N TYR A 396 -12.22 -19.72 -11.78
CA TYR A 396 -12.61 -19.28 -13.12
C TYR A 396 -11.55 -19.64 -14.18
N ALA A 397 -10.27 -19.43 -13.89
CA ALA A 397 -9.18 -19.74 -14.81
C ALA A 397 -9.09 -21.24 -15.11
N LEU A 398 -9.13 -22.10 -14.08
CA LEU A 398 -9.09 -23.56 -14.22
C LEU A 398 -10.35 -24.13 -14.89
N ASP A 399 -11.49 -23.47 -14.72
CA ASP A 399 -12.73 -23.89 -15.37
C ASP A 399 -12.77 -23.53 -16.84
N LYS A 400 -12.37 -22.31 -17.17
CA LYS A 400 -12.40 -21.79 -18.54
C LYS A 400 -11.26 -22.30 -19.41
N TYR A 401 -10.05 -22.41 -18.84
CA TYR A 401 -8.84 -22.73 -19.58
C TYR A 401 -8.28 -24.08 -19.14
N LYS A 402 -8.79 -25.16 -19.71
CA LYS A 402 -8.41 -26.55 -19.36
C LYS A 402 -6.95 -26.92 -19.65
N PHE A 403 -6.24 -26.08 -20.39
CA PHE A 403 -4.81 -26.21 -20.64
C PHE A 403 -3.94 -25.48 -19.61
N LEU A 404 -4.53 -24.68 -18.71
CA LEU A 404 -3.83 -24.12 -17.56
C LEU A 404 -3.83 -25.11 -16.41
N SER A 405 -2.74 -25.09 -15.64
CA SER A 405 -2.59 -25.81 -14.40
C SER A 405 -1.95 -24.92 -13.35
N LEU A 406 -2.21 -25.18 -12.07
CA LEU A 406 -1.51 -24.52 -10.98
C LEU A 406 -0.10 -25.11 -10.86
N GLY A 407 0.92 -24.26 -10.96
CA GLY A 407 2.32 -24.62 -10.74
C GLY A 407 2.71 -24.59 -9.26
N SER A 408 3.79 -25.29 -8.91
CA SER A 408 4.46 -25.10 -7.62
C SER A 408 5.10 -23.72 -7.55
N GLN A 409 5.19 -23.17 -6.34
CA GLN A 409 5.70 -21.81 -6.13
C GLN A 409 6.90 -21.85 -5.20
N HIS A 410 7.99 -21.19 -5.60
CA HIS A 410 9.18 -21.01 -4.78
C HIS A 410 9.61 -19.54 -4.79
N PRO A 411 9.87 -18.93 -3.61
CA PRO A 411 9.71 -19.51 -2.28
C PRO A 411 8.22 -19.66 -1.88
N LYS A 412 7.93 -20.64 -1.01
CA LYS A 412 6.63 -20.81 -0.37
C LYS A 412 6.67 -20.18 1.04
N VAL A 413 6.19 -18.95 1.13
CA VAL A 413 6.18 -18.14 2.36
C VAL A 413 4.74 -17.97 2.88
N GLY A 414 3.80 -17.70 1.98
CA GLY A 414 2.39 -17.51 2.33
C GLY A 414 1.68 -18.82 2.71
N GLY A 415 0.57 -18.68 3.43
CA GLY A 415 -0.33 -19.79 3.77
C GLY A 415 -1.15 -20.27 2.57
N PRO A 416 -1.98 -21.32 2.75
CA PRO A 416 -2.86 -21.82 1.70
C PRO A 416 -4.02 -20.86 1.40
N GLY A 417 -4.61 -20.99 0.21
CA GLY A 417 -5.83 -20.29 -0.18
C GLY A 417 -7.08 -20.76 0.56
N ILE A 418 -8.18 -20.04 0.36
CA ILE A 418 -9.50 -20.37 0.92
C ILE A 418 -10.18 -21.47 0.09
N VAL A 419 -10.87 -22.37 0.79
CA VAL A 419 -11.66 -23.45 0.19
C VAL A 419 -13.15 -23.22 0.42
N GLY A 420 -13.98 -23.76 -0.48
CA GLY A 420 -15.43 -23.73 -0.33
C GLY A 420 -16.14 -22.84 -1.34
N SER A 421 -17.28 -22.30 -0.95
CA SER A 421 -18.12 -21.46 -1.79
C SER A 421 -18.95 -20.48 -0.95
N PHE A 422 -19.53 -19.49 -1.61
CA PHE A 422 -20.45 -18.53 -1.03
C PHE A 422 -21.72 -18.42 -1.88
N GLU A 423 -22.88 -18.45 -1.22
CA GLU A 423 -24.18 -18.29 -1.88
C GLU A 423 -24.94 -17.09 -1.30
N LEU A 424 -25.33 -16.16 -2.17
CA LEU A 424 -26.19 -15.04 -1.78
C LEU A 424 -27.65 -15.42 -2.00
N SER A 425 -28.40 -15.55 -0.89
CA SER A 425 -29.81 -15.96 -0.87
C SER A 425 -30.73 -15.09 -1.72
N THR A 426 -30.39 -13.81 -1.93
CA THR A 426 -31.26 -12.82 -2.58
C THR A 426 -31.14 -12.78 -4.11
N LYS A 427 -30.11 -13.37 -4.73
CA LYS A 427 -29.83 -13.19 -6.17
C LYS A 427 -29.38 -14.42 -6.97
N LYS A 428 -29.51 -15.66 -6.46
CA LYS A 428 -28.95 -16.88 -7.09
C LYS A 428 -27.48 -16.68 -7.51
N TYR A 429 -26.71 -15.99 -6.68
CA TYR A 429 -25.28 -15.81 -6.92
C TYR A 429 -24.54 -16.85 -6.12
N THR A 430 -23.83 -17.75 -6.81
CA THR A 430 -22.92 -18.71 -6.21
C THR A 430 -21.51 -18.39 -6.68
N GLU A 431 -20.58 -18.31 -5.74
CA GLU A 431 -19.16 -18.13 -5.98
C GLU A 431 -18.40 -19.32 -5.42
N GLU A 432 -17.72 -20.05 -6.29
CA GLU A 432 -16.87 -21.17 -5.89
C GLU A 432 -15.41 -20.74 -5.76
N TRP A 433 -14.73 -21.27 -4.75
CA TRP A 433 -13.31 -21.05 -4.49
C TRP A 433 -12.52 -22.34 -4.78
N LEU A 434 -11.46 -22.61 -4.01
CA LEU A 434 -10.54 -23.70 -4.27
C LEU A 434 -10.99 -25.02 -3.62
N THR A 435 -10.54 -26.12 -4.20
CA THR A 435 -10.49 -27.42 -3.51
C THR A 435 -9.32 -27.43 -2.52
N LYS A 436 -9.30 -28.42 -1.62
CA LYS A 436 -8.21 -28.60 -0.65
C LYS A 436 -6.84 -28.80 -1.29
N HIS A 437 -6.78 -29.41 -2.47
CA HIS A 437 -5.52 -29.60 -3.20
C HIS A 437 -5.05 -28.30 -3.85
N GLU A 438 -5.93 -27.62 -4.59
CA GLU A 438 -5.61 -26.35 -5.24
C GLU A 438 -5.22 -25.27 -4.23
N SER A 439 -5.82 -25.25 -3.03
CA SER A 439 -5.48 -24.26 -2.00
C SER A 439 -4.04 -24.35 -1.51
N GLN A 440 -3.38 -25.51 -1.61
CA GLN A 440 -1.96 -25.66 -1.25
C GLN A 440 -1.02 -25.11 -2.33
N LEU A 441 -1.51 -24.92 -3.56
CA LEU A 441 -0.72 -24.46 -4.70
C LEU A 441 -0.74 -22.94 -4.87
N VAL A 442 -1.57 -22.21 -4.12
CA VAL A 442 -1.60 -20.74 -4.07
C VAL A 442 -1.02 -20.21 -2.76
N GLN A 443 -0.62 -18.94 -2.70
CA GLN A 443 0.01 -18.34 -1.53
C GLN A 443 -0.76 -17.14 -1.01
N ARG A 444 -1.48 -17.31 0.09
CA ARG A 444 -2.20 -16.23 0.77
C ARG A 444 -1.43 -15.73 1.99
N PHE A 445 -1.15 -14.44 2.02
CA PHE A 445 -0.62 -13.75 3.18
C PHE A 445 -1.77 -13.24 4.04
N ASP A 446 -2.01 -13.91 5.16
CA ASP A 446 -3.08 -13.55 6.10
C ASP A 446 -2.58 -12.46 7.06
N PRO A 447 -3.24 -11.28 7.12
CA PRO A 447 -2.88 -10.21 8.06
C PRO A 447 -2.83 -10.65 9.52
N SER A 448 -3.64 -11.63 9.91
CA SER A 448 -3.71 -12.15 11.27
C SER A 448 -2.66 -13.23 11.58
N SER A 449 -1.81 -13.59 10.59
CA SER A 449 -0.74 -14.57 10.79
C SER A 449 0.49 -13.95 11.45
N THR A 450 1.36 -14.81 12.01
CA THR A 450 2.65 -14.41 12.57
C THR A 450 3.65 -13.91 11.52
N LEU A 451 3.40 -14.22 10.25
CA LEU A 451 4.05 -13.65 9.08
C LEU A 451 3.50 -12.24 8.84
N ASP A 452 3.93 -11.33 9.71
CA ASP A 452 3.44 -9.96 9.73
C ASP A 452 3.93 -9.22 8.49
N THR A 453 3.04 -9.03 7.52
CA THR A 453 3.34 -8.36 6.24
C THR A 453 2.48 -7.11 6.08
N ILE A 454 3.07 -6.04 5.53
CA ILE A 454 2.46 -4.71 5.30
C ILE A 454 1.25 -4.78 4.34
N ALA A 455 1.07 -5.90 3.64
CA ALA A 455 -0.13 -6.16 2.85
C ALA A 455 -0.44 -7.65 2.77
N SER A 456 -1.72 -8.01 2.78
CA SER A 456 -2.12 -9.33 2.27
C SER A 456 -1.95 -9.36 0.76
N HIS A 457 -1.48 -10.50 0.25
CA HIS A 457 -1.45 -10.81 -1.17
C HIS A 457 -1.88 -12.27 -1.35
N VAL A 458 -2.45 -12.59 -2.50
CA VAL A 458 -2.80 -13.97 -2.91
C VAL A 458 -2.25 -14.26 -4.29
#